data_AF-W7W422-F1
#
_entry.id   AF-W7W422-F1
#
_cell.length_a   1.000
_cell.length_b   1.000
_cell.length_c   1.000
_cell.angle_alpha   90.00
_cell.angle_beta   90.00
_cell.angle_gamma   90.00
#
_symmetry.space_group_name_H-M   'P 1'
#
loop_
_entity.id
_entity.type
_entity.pdbx_description
1 polymer ?
#
loop_
_entity_poly.entity_id
_entity_poly.type
_entity_poly.pdbx_seq_one_letter_code
_entity_poly.pdbx_strand_id
1 'polypeptide(L)'
;MVLGTAAAGVQVISEADRAVATRLLVAADVNAVPPEGIAGVGVMDSGKLLPGSRAVGIGALAIGNVKYQVQHRLLVRMRGAEKPVYLSFPEALAVAREVLAET
;
A
#
# COMPACT_ATOMS: atom_id res chain seq x y z
N MET A 1 9.85 7.87 4.26
CA MET A 1 8.63 7.40 3.57
C MET A 1 7.45 8.14 4.15
N VAL A 2 6.40 8.38 3.37
CA VAL A 2 5.12 8.89 3.87
C VAL A 2 4.00 7.94 3.45
N LEU A 3 2.96 7.82 4.28
CA LEU A 3 1.82 6.95 4.07
C LEU A 3 0.53 7.79 4.06
N GLY A 4 -0.19 7.79 2.94
CA GLY A 4 -1.50 8.41 2.80
C GLY A 4 -2.56 7.44 3.28
N THR A 5 -3.08 7.67 4.49
CA THR A 5 -4.11 6.81 5.13
C THR A 5 -5.31 7.62 5.58
N ALA A 6 -5.58 8.73 4.90
CA ALA A 6 -6.71 9.61 5.19
C ALA A 6 -8.04 8.97 4.76
N ALA A 7 -9.15 9.65 5.07
CA ALA A 7 -10.47 9.26 4.58
C ALA A 7 -10.49 9.24 3.03
N ALA A 8 -11.34 8.38 2.47
CA ALA A 8 -11.48 8.26 1.03
C ALA A 8 -11.85 9.60 0.38
N GLY A 9 -11.21 9.95 -0.74
CA GLY A 9 -11.45 11.21 -1.44
C GLY A 9 -10.89 12.44 -0.73
N VAL A 10 -9.97 12.27 0.22
CA VAL A 10 -9.30 13.38 0.92
C VAL A 10 -7.83 13.41 0.54
N GLN A 11 -7.42 14.48 -0.15
CA GLN A 11 -6.00 14.77 -0.40
C GLN A 11 -5.37 15.45 0.81
N VAL A 12 -4.39 14.80 1.44
CA VAL A 12 -3.69 15.29 2.64
C VAL A 12 -2.28 15.78 2.35
N ILE A 13 -1.69 15.38 1.23
CA ILE A 13 -0.38 15.85 0.78
C ILE A 13 -0.51 16.37 -0.64
N SER A 14 -0.32 17.67 -0.80
CA SER A 14 -0.36 18.34 -2.10
C SER A 14 0.95 18.18 -2.89
N GLU A 15 0.95 18.63 -4.15
CA GLU A 15 2.18 18.71 -4.95
C GLU A 15 3.19 19.67 -4.33
N ALA A 16 2.74 20.79 -3.75
CA ALA A 16 3.60 21.77 -3.09
C ALA A 16 4.30 21.16 -1.86
N ASP A 17 3.58 20.38 -1.05
CA ASP A 17 4.16 19.67 0.11
C ASP A 17 5.22 18.66 -0.34
N ARG A 18 4.96 17.95 -1.44
CA ARG A 18 5.93 17.01 -2.03
C ARG A 18 7.16 17.71 -2.59
N ALA A 19 6.99 18.86 -3.24
CA ALA A 19 8.09 19.59 -3.86
C ALA A 19 9.16 20.02 -2.85
N VAL A 20 8.75 20.36 -1.63
CA VAL A 20 9.68 20.72 -0.53
C VAL A 20 10.26 19.49 0.20
N ALA A 21 9.68 18.30 0.02
CA ALA A 21 10.10 17.07 0.66
C ALA A 21 11.31 16.41 -0.05
N THR A 22 12.46 17.11 -0.11
CA THR A 22 13.69 16.69 -0.81
C THR A 22 14.32 15.36 -0.33
N ARG A 23 13.94 14.93 0.89
CA ARG A 23 14.37 13.65 1.48
C ARG A 23 13.36 12.51 1.30
N LEU A 24 12.25 12.75 0.61
CA LEU A 24 11.27 11.71 0.33
C LEU A 24 11.87 10.65 -0.62
N LEU A 25 11.66 9.38 -0.26
CA LEU A 25 12.11 8.22 -1.03
C LEU A 25 10.94 7.34 -1.50
N VAL A 26 9.87 7.27 -0.71
CA VAL A 26 8.67 6.47 -1.01
C VAL A 26 7.46 7.22 -0.50
N ALA A 27 6.43 7.33 -1.33
CA ALA A 27 5.08 7.73 -0.95
C ALA A 27 4.12 6.58 -1.28
N ALA A 28 3.45 6.04 -0.27
CA ALA A 28 2.43 5.03 -0.47
C ALA A 28 1.07 5.61 -0.09
N ASP A 29 0.06 5.42 -0.93
CA ASP A 29 -1.27 5.97 -0.73
C ASP A 29 -2.30 4.84 -0.82
N VAL A 30 -3.10 4.66 0.24
CA VAL A 30 -4.16 3.64 0.26
C VAL A 30 -5.51 4.19 -0.24
N ASN A 31 -5.58 5.47 -0.60
CA ASN A 31 -6.78 6.07 -1.16
C ASN A 31 -6.98 5.69 -2.64
N ALA A 32 -8.08 5.00 -2.93
CA ALA A 32 -8.48 4.65 -4.30
C ALA A 32 -9.55 5.60 -4.86
N VAL A 33 -10.02 6.58 -4.08
CA VAL A 33 -11.12 7.49 -4.42
C VAL A 33 -10.56 8.87 -4.74
N PRO A 34 -10.84 9.46 -5.92
CA PRO A 34 -10.36 10.80 -6.26
C PRO A 34 -10.84 11.89 -5.30
N PRO A 35 -10.04 12.95 -5.05
CA PRO A 35 -8.63 13.09 -5.47
C PRO A 35 -7.71 12.11 -4.73
N GLU A 36 -6.49 11.90 -5.24
CA GLU A 36 -5.49 11.08 -4.55
C GLU A 36 -5.21 11.62 -3.15
N GLY A 37 -4.95 10.74 -2.19
CA GLY A 37 -4.55 11.11 -0.83
C GLY A 37 -3.20 11.83 -0.80
N ILE A 38 -2.28 11.38 -1.67
CA ILE A 38 -1.01 12.03 -1.95
C ILE A 38 -0.99 12.42 -3.43
N ALA A 39 -0.94 13.72 -3.71
CA ALA A 39 -0.93 14.24 -5.07
C ALA A 39 0.13 13.53 -5.93
N GLY A 40 -0.25 13.07 -7.11
CA GLY A 40 0.63 12.42 -8.07
C GLY A 40 1.08 11.00 -7.71
N VAL A 41 0.47 10.34 -6.72
CA VAL A 41 0.60 8.88 -6.52
C VAL A 41 -0.61 8.22 -7.19
N GLY A 42 -0.44 7.69 -8.40
CA GLY A 42 -1.54 7.06 -9.12
C GLY A 42 -1.98 5.76 -8.45
N VAL A 43 -3.28 5.44 -8.51
CA VAL A 43 -3.85 4.26 -7.81
C VAL A 43 -3.23 2.91 -8.22
N MET A 44 -2.66 2.82 -9.43
CA MET A 44 -1.98 1.62 -9.94
C MET A 44 -0.44 1.68 -9.82
N ASP A 45 0.12 2.77 -9.29
CA ASP A 45 1.57 2.92 -9.21
C ASP A 45 2.17 1.83 -8.32
N SER A 46 3.23 1.18 -8.79
CA SER A 46 3.96 0.14 -8.07
C SER A 46 5.45 0.41 -8.21
N GLY A 47 5.99 1.26 -7.32
CA GLY A 47 7.39 1.67 -7.38
C GLY A 47 7.71 2.65 -8.51
N LYS A 48 6.71 3.35 -9.06
CA LYS A 48 6.89 4.31 -10.15
C LYS A 48 7.51 5.61 -9.64
N LEU A 49 8.45 6.20 -10.37
CA LEU A 49 9.00 7.51 -9.99
C LEU A 49 7.91 8.59 -9.95
N LEU A 50 7.97 9.38 -8.89
CA LEU A 50 7.08 10.49 -8.65
C LEU A 50 7.57 11.73 -9.43
N PRO A 51 6.68 12.48 -10.11
CA PRO A 51 7.07 13.67 -10.86
C PRO A 51 7.87 14.66 -9.99
N GLY A 52 8.98 15.17 -10.54
CA GLY A 52 9.84 16.15 -9.88
C GLY A 52 10.57 15.64 -8.63
N SER A 53 10.60 14.33 -8.39
CA SER A 53 11.16 13.74 -7.17
C SER A 53 12.03 12.51 -7.46
N ARG A 54 12.91 12.17 -6.52
CA ARG A 54 13.60 10.87 -6.47
C ARG A 54 12.77 9.78 -5.78
N ALA A 55 11.61 10.14 -5.25
CA ALA A 55 10.73 9.23 -4.57
C ALA A 55 9.97 8.33 -5.55
N VAL A 56 9.59 7.14 -5.09
CA VAL A 56 8.66 6.26 -5.80
C VAL A 56 7.27 6.27 -5.17
N GLY A 57 6.24 6.09 -5.99
CA GLY A 57 4.83 5.99 -5.63
C GLY A 57 4.37 4.54 -5.55
N ILE A 58 3.54 4.24 -4.54
CA ILE A 58 2.82 2.98 -4.43
C ILE A 58 1.33 3.28 -4.19
N GLY A 59 0.50 2.96 -5.16
CA GLY A 59 -0.92 3.30 -5.17
C GLY A 59 -1.83 2.26 -4.52
N ALA A 60 -3.06 2.69 -4.26
CA ALA A 60 -4.05 1.94 -3.51
C ALA A 60 -4.41 0.57 -4.11
N LEU A 61 -4.42 0.42 -5.44
CA LEU A 61 -4.72 -0.85 -6.11
C LEU A 61 -3.50 -1.78 -6.13
N ALA A 62 -2.27 -1.26 -6.21
CA ALA A 62 -1.06 -2.06 -6.04
C ALA A 62 -1.00 -2.65 -4.61
N ILE A 63 -1.27 -1.81 -3.59
CA ILE A 63 -1.38 -2.23 -2.19
C ILE A 63 -2.57 -3.19 -2.01
N GLY A 64 -3.70 -2.86 -2.62
CA GLY A 64 -4.95 -3.62 -2.55
C GLY A 64 -4.81 -5.03 -3.10
N ASN A 65 -4.01 -5.23 -4.15
CA ASN A 65 -3.71 -6.55 -4.70
C ASN A 65 -2.99 -7.44 -3.68
N VAL A 66 -1.92 -6.94 -3.05
CA VAL A 66 -1.19 -7.68 -2.00
C VAL A 66 -2.12 -7.97 -0.82
N LYS A 67 -2.90 -6.98 -0.37
CA LYS A 67 -3.89 -7.14 0.70
C LYS A 67 -4.87 -8.27 0.39
N TYR A 68 -5.42 -8.29 -0.83
CA TYR A 68 -6.37 -9.31 -1.26
C TYR A 68 -5.76 -10.72 -1.20
N GLN A 69 -4.56 -10.90 -1.76
CA GLN A 69 -3.86 -12.18 -1.77
C GLN A 69 -3.55 -12.67 -0.35
N VAL A 70 -3.08 -11.78 0.53
CA VAL A 70 -2.79 -12.10 1.94
C VAL A 70 -4.06 -12.55 2.64
N GLN A 71 -5.15 -11.77 2.55
CA GLN A 71 -6.42 -12.10 3.19
C GLN A 71 -6.99 -13.42 2.67
N HIS A 72 -6.88 -13.68 1.36
CA HIS A 72 -7.33 -14.95 0.77
C HIS A 72 -6.53 -16.15 1.31
N ARG A 73 -5.19 -16.06 1.33
CA ARG A 73 -4.33 -17.14 1.84
C ARG A 73 -4.57 -17.42 3.32
N LEU A 74 -4.70 -16.36 4.12
CA LEU A 74 -5.03 -16.48 5.54
C LEU A 74 -6.38 -17.19 5.75
N LEU A 75 -7.41 -16.82 4.97
CA LEU A 75 -8.71 -17.48 5.02
C LEU A 75 -8.64 -18.96 4.64
N VAL A 76 -7.84 -19.31 3.61
CA VAL A 76 -7.60 -20.71 3.23
C VAL A 76 -6.91 -21.48 4.35
N ARG A 77 -5.91 -20.89 5.02
CA ARG A 77 -5.23 -21.49 6.18
C ARG A 77 -6.21 -21.72 7.33
N MET A 78 -7.08 -20.77 7.63
CA MET A 78 -8.13 -20.94 8.66
C MET A 78 -9.07 -22.10 8.34
N ARG A 79 -9.56 -22.16 7.09
CA ARG A 79 -10.48 -23.20 6.64
C ARG A 79 -9.85 -24.60 6.66
N GLY A 80 -8.55 -24.69 6.37
CA GLY A 80 -7.83 -25.97 6.28
C GLY A 80 -7.19 -26.45 7.58
N ALA A 81 -7.27 -25.68 8.68
CA ALA A 81 -6.58 -26.02 9.91
C ALA A 81 -7.37 -27.05 10.75
N GLU A 82 -6.69 -28.09 11.25
CA GLU A 82 -7.27 -29.07 12.17
C GLU A 82 -7.51 -28.50 13.58
N LYS A 83 -6.77 -27.43 13.92
CA LYS A 83 -6.85 -26.72 15.20
C LYS A 83 -7.06 -25.22 14.95
N PRO A 84 -7.65 -24.48 15.90
CA PRO A 84 -7.78 -23.04 15.78
C PRO A 84 -6.44 -22.37 15.49
N VAL A 85 -6.42 -21.50 14.48
CA VAL A 85 -5.28 -20.64 14.17
C VAL A 85 -5.59 -19.21 14.61
N TYR A 86 -4.58 -18.55 15.18
CA TYR A 86 -4.68 -17.17 15.62
C TYR A 86 -3.86 -16.32 14.67
N LEU A 87 -4.54 -15.42 13.96
CA LEU A 87 -3.94 -14.62 12.91
C LEU A 87 -3.96 -13.17 13.32
N SER A 88 -2.77 -12.58 13.42
CA SER A 88 -2.55 -11.18 13.76
C SER A 88 -1.56 -10.57 12.75
N PHE A 89 -1.03 -9.39 13.07
CA PHE A 89 -0.06 -8.69 12.24
C PHE A 89 1.18 -9.52 11.87
N PRO A 90 1.79 -10.32 12.79
CA PRO A 90 2.98 -11.11 12.43
C PRO A 90 2.69 -12.15 11.34
N GLU A 91 1.59 -12.90 11.46
CA GLU A 91 1.21 -13.93 10.48
C GLU A 91 0.83 -13.27 9.14
N ALA A 92 0.08 -12.16 9.18
CA ALA A 92 -0.28 -11.42 7.98
C ALA A 92 0.95 -10.85 7.25
N LEU A 93 1.92 -10.31 7.99
CA LEU A 93 3.16 -9.79 7.42
C LEU A 93 4.02 -10.90 6.81
N ALA A 94 4.10 -12.06 7.46
CA ALA A 94 4.81 -13.23 6.91
C ALA A 94 4.20 -13.64 5.56
N VAL A 95 2.87 -13.77 5.49
CA VAL A 95 2.16 -14.09 4.23
C VAL A 95 2.33 -12.98 3.20
N ALA A 96 2.35 -11.72 3.60
CA ALA A 96 2.58 -10.61 2.66
C ALA A 96 3.98 -10.69 2.01
N ARG A 97 5.00 -11.10 2.76
CA ARG A 97 6.35 -11.33 2.23
C ARG A 97 6.39 -12.54 1.29
N GLU A 98 5.67 -13.62 1.60
CA GLU A 98 5.52 -14.76 0.68
C GLU A 98 4.87 -14.31 -0.63
N VAL A 99 3.75 -13.59 -0.57
CA VAL A 99 3.05 -13.06 -1.76
C VAL A 99 3.96 -12.20 -2.62
N LEU A 100 4.74 -11.31 -2.00
CA LEU A 100 5.66 -10.41 -2.71
C LEU A 100 6.90 -11.10 -3.28
N ALA A 101 7.31 -12.25 -2.72
CA ALA A 101 8.44 -13.02 -3.24
C ALA A 101 8.09 -13.81 -4.52
N GLU A 102 6.79 -13.94 -4.84
CA GLU A 102 6.28 -14.64 -6.02
C GLU A 102 6.03 -13.71 -7.22
N THR A 103 6.14 -12.39 -7.02
CA THR A 103 5.91 -11.33 -8.02
C THR A 103 7.20 -10.64 -8.41
#